data_AF-A0A1Y5SAT6-F1
#
_entry.id   AF-A0A1Y5SAT6-F1
#
_cell.length_a   1.000
_cell.length_b   1.000
_cell.length_c   1.000
_cell.angle_alpha   90.00
_cell.angle_beta   90.00
_cell.angle_gamma   90.00
#
_symmetry.space_group_name_H-M   'P 1'
#
loop_
_entity.id
_entity.type
_entity.pdbx_description
1 polymer ?
#
loop_
_entity_poly.entity_id
_entity_poly.type
_entity_poly.pdbx_seq_one_letter_code
_entity_poly.pdbx_strand_id
1 'polypeptide(L)'
;MGSTVDVASATYTNAIGAPALQGFWEDPEFDAAQDAFYHVRVIEIPKPRWTTHDAAFYGVPLPEAVPAEVQDRAYTSPIFYTAAR
;
A
#
# COMPACT_ATOMS: atom_id res chain seq x y z
N MET A 1 -10.75 6.08 1.02
CA MET A 1 -9.80 6.14 -0.11
C MET A 1 -10.57 5.90 -1.39
N GLY A 2 -10.29 6.62 -2.47
CA GLY A 2 -10.92 6.37 -3.77
C GLY A 2 -10.27 5.19 -4.50
N SER A 3 -11.03 4.51 -5.36
CA SER A 3 -10.54 3.48 -6.28
C SER A 3 -10.70 3.98 -7.72
N THR A 4 -9.74 3.64 -8.57
CA THR A 4 -9.77 3.91 -10.02
C THR A 4 -9.89 2.61 -10.83
N VAL A 5 -10.18 1.49 -10.17
CA VAL A 5 -10.26 0.17 -10.80
C VAL A 5 -11.51 0.08 -11.67
N ASP A 6 -11.31 -0.36 -12.91
CA ASP A 6 -12.35 -0.90 -13.76
C ASP A 6 -12.28 -2.43 -13.71
N VAL A 7 -13.25 -3.03 -13.00
CA VAL A 7 -13.34 -4.48 -12.80
C VAL A 7 -13.61 -5.22 -14.10
N ALA A 8 -14.38 -4.64 -15.03
CA ALA A 8 -14.78 -5.31 -16.27
C ALA A 8 -13.59 -5.46 -17.24
N SER A 9 -12.74 -4.44 -17.31
CA SER A 9 -11.52 -4.47 -18.14
C SER A 9 -10.26 -4.92 -17.38
N ALA A 10 -10.35 -5.13 -16.07
CA ALA A 10 -9.20 -5.36 -15.18
C ALA A 10 -8.10 -4.30 -15.34
N THR A 11 -8.50 -3.03 -15.45
CA THR A 11 -7.59 -1.88 -15.55
C THR A 11 -7.75 -0.92 -14.38
N TYR A 12 -6.82 0.03 -14.25
CA TYR A 12 -6.87 1.11 -13.26
C TYR A 12 -6.01 2.29 -13.72
N THR A 13 -6.21 3.46 -13.12
CA THR A 13 -5.38 4.64 -13.39
C THR A 13 -4.62 5.09 -12.15
N ASN A 14 -3.37 5.52 -12.33
CA ASN A 14 -2.56 6.10 -11.25
C ASN A 14 -2.92 7.58 -10.97
N ALA A 15 -4.19 7.94 -11.09
CA ALA A 15 -4.67 9.32 -10.93
C ALA A 15 -4.80 9.75 -9.46
N ILE A 16 -4.73 8.81 -8.52
CA ILE A 16 -4.78 9.05 -7.07
C ILE A 16 -3.41 8.68 -6.49
N GLY A 17 -2.91 9.51 -5.57
CA GLY A 17 -1.60 9.31 -4.94
C GLY A 17 -0.48 10.04 -5.69
N ALA A 18 0.75 9.57 -5.51
CA ALA A 18 1.94 10.16 -6.13
C ALA A 18 2.98 9.08 -6.48
N PRO A 19 3.75 9.25 -7.57
CA PRO A 19 4.82 8.33 -7.95
C PRO A 19 6.03 8.38 -7.00
N ALA A 20 6.17 9.46 -6.23
CA ALA A 20 7.17 9.63 -5.20
C ALA A 20 6.55 10.31 -3.99
N LEU A 21 6.91 9.83 -2.79
CA LEU A 21 6.48 10.40 -1.52
C LEU A 21 7.72 10.90 -0.78
N GLN A 22 7.65 12.14 -0.30
CA GLN A 22 8.68 12.74 0.54
C GLN A 22 8.00 13.50 1.67
N GLY A 23 8.55 13.40 2.86
CA GLY A 23 8.09 14.14 4.03
C GLY A 23 9.18 14.18 5.10
N PHE A 24 9.06 15.12 6.02
CA PHE A 24 9.86 15.20 7.23
C PHE A 24 8.96 14.87 8.42
N TRP A 25 9.38 13.90 9.24
CA TRP A 25 8.69 13.52 10.47
C TRP A 25 9.64 13.68 11.65
N GLU A 26 9.11 14.21 12.75
CA GLU A 26 9.79 14.35 14.02
C GLU A 26 8.92 13.66 15.08
N ASP A 27 9.57 12.95 16.00
CA ASP A 27 8.91 12.30 17.14
C ASP A 27 8.95 13.26 18.34
N PRO A 28 7.85 13.96 18.67
CA PRO A 28 7.83 14.95 19.75
C PRO A 28 7.96 14.34 21.14
N GLU A 29 7.78 13.01 21.25
CA GLU A 29 7.87 12.26 22.50
C GLU A 29 9.19 11.47 22.60
N PHE A 30 10.15 11.74 21.70
CA PHE A 30 11.43 11.07 21.66
C PHE A 30 12.19 11.23 22.99
N ASP A 31 12.57 10.09 23.58
CA ASP A 31 13.41 10.00 24.77
C ASP A 31 14.71 9.26 24.43
N ALA A 32 15.83 9.96 24.53
CA ALA A 32 17.17 9.41 24.26
C ALA A 32 17.60 8.31 25.25
N ALA A 33 16.90 8.16 26.37
CA ALA A 33 17.12 7.06 27.31
C ALA A 33 16.44 5.75 26.89
N GLN A 34 15.66 5.75 25.80
CA GLN A 34 14.91 4.59 25.31
C GLN A 34 15.44 4.12 23.95
N ASP A 35 15.49 2.80 23.77
CA ASP A 35 15.67 2.24 22.43
C ASP A 35 14.42 2.51 21.58
N ALA A 36 14.61 2.89 20.33
CA ALA A 36 13.52 3.19 19.41
C ALA A 36 13.82 2.65 18.00
N PHE A 37 12.79 2.52 17.18
CA PHE A 37 12.97 2.27 15.75
C PHE A 37 11.89 2.98 14.94
N TYR A 38 12.28 3.47 13.77
CA TYR A 38 11.41 4.21 12.87
C TYR A 38 11.37 3.53 11.50
N HIS A 39 10.19 3.38 10.94
CA HIS A 39 10.02 2.92 9.57
C HIS A 39 8.80 3.59 8.93
N VAL A 40 8.82 3.71 7.62
CA VAL A 40 7.69 4.23 6.85
C VAL A 40 6.87 3.06 6.32
N ARG A 41 5.55 3.27 6.26
CA ARG A 41 4.60 2.40 5.55
C ARG A 41 3.97 3.17 4.41
N VAL A 42 3.95 2.55 3.24
CA VAL A 42 3.25 3.09 2.07
C VAL A 42 2.12 2.12 1.74
N ILE A 43 0.95 2.68 1.43
CA ILE A 43 -0.22 1.93 0.99
C ILE A 43 -0.45 2.29 -0.48
N GLU A 44 -0.43 1.29 -1.35
CA GLU A 44 -0.70 1.48 -2.77
C GLU A 44 -2.18 1.83 -3.00
N ILE A 45 -2.51 2.44 -4.14
CA ILE A 45 -3.92 2.55 -4.54
C ILE A 45 -4.51 1.15 -4.80
N PRO A 46 -5.84 0.98 -4.70
CA PRO A 46 -6.48 -0.27 -5.10
C PRO A 46 -6.14 -0.61 -6.55
N LYS A 47 -5.86 -1.90 -6.80
CA LYS A 47 -5.61 -2.47 -8.12
C LYS A 47 -6.50 -3.69 -8.35
N PRO A 48 -6.73 -4.09 -9.60
CA PRO A 48 -7.37 -5.37 -9.89
C PRO A 48 -6.58 -6.51 -9.24
N ARG A 49 -7.29 -7.42 -8.60
CA ARG A 49 -6.69 -8.66 -8.10
C ARG A 49 -6.35 -9.58 -9.28
N TRP A 50 -5.42 -10.51 -9.11
CA TRP A 50 -5.09 -11.50 -10.15
C TRP A 50 -6.33 -12.26 -10.66
N THR A 51 -7.27 -12.59 -9.78
CA THR A 51 -8.54 -13.24 -10.15
C THR A 51 -9.42 -12.38 -11.07
N THR A 52 -9.32 -11.05 -10.96
CA THR A 52 -10.02 -10.11 -11.83
C THR A 52 -9.38 -10.06 -13.21
N HIS A 53 -8.05 -10.11 -13.28
CA HIS A 53 -7.34 -10.28 -14.55
C HIS A 53 -7.72 -11.58 -15.26
N ASP A 54 -7.77 -12.71 -14.53
CA ASP A 54 -8.18 -14.00 -15.09
C ASP A 54 -9.63 -13.96 -15.58
N ALA A 55 -10.55 -13.42 -14.78
CA ALA A 55 -11.96 -13.30 -15.16
C ALA A 55 -12.12 -12.49 -16.46
N ALA A 56 -11.45 -11.33 -16.57
CA ALA A 56 -11.46 -10.50 -17.76
C ALA A 56 -10.81 -11.20 -18.97
N PHE A 57 -9.69 -11.90 -18.76
CA PHE A 57 -8.97 -12.61 -19.82
C PHE A 57 -9.76 -13.79 -20.40
N TYR A 58 -10.37 -14.61 -19.54
CA TYR A 58 -11.13 -15.78 -19.96
C TYR A 58 -12.59 -15.46 -20.30
N GLY A 59 -13.06 -14.22 -20.07
CA GLY A 59 -14.45 -13.82 -20.30
C GLY A 59 -15.45 -14.55 -19.41
N VAL A 60 -15.04 -14.88 -18.18
CA VAL A 60 -15.86 -15.59 -17.18
C VAL A 60 -16.24 -14.65 -16.04
N PRO A 61 -17.39 -14.86 -15.37
CA PRO A 61 -17.75 -14.04 -14.22
C PRO A 61 -16.78 -14.23 -13.06
N LEU A 62 -16.42 -13.14 -12.39
CA LEU A 62 -15.69 -13.21 -11.12
C LEU A 62 -16.63 -13.79 -10.05
N PRO A 63 -16.23 -14.83 -9.30
CA PRO A 63 -17.06 -15.37 -8.23
C PRO A 63 -17.35 -14.32 -7.15
N GLU A 64 -18.59 -14.24 -6.66
CA GLU A 64 -19.03 -13.22 -5.68
C GLU A 64 -18.24 -13.25 -4.36
N ALA A 65 -17.72 -14.42 -3.98
CA ALA A 65 -16.92 -14.58 -2.76
C ALA A 65 -15.48 -14.03 -2.89
N VAL A 66 -15.04 -13.67 -4.10
CA VAL A 66 -13.66 -13.23 -4.37
C VAL A 66 -13.62 -11.70 -4.52
N PRO A 67 -12.80 -11.00 -3.71
CA PRO A 67 -12.62 -9.57 -3.89
C PRO A 67 -12.06 -9.23 -5.28
N ALA A 68 -12.67 -8.25 -5.95
CA ALA A 68 -12.23 -7.78 -7.26
C ALA A 68 -10.93 -6.95 -7.21
N GLU A 69 -10.63 -6.38 -6.05
CA GLU A 69 -9.52 -5.46 -5.85
C GLU A 69 -8.59 -5.95 -4.74
N VAL A 70 -7.33 -5.52 -4.80
CA VAL A 70 -6.33 -5.73 -3.76
C VAL A 70 -5.60 -4.41 -3.50
N GLN A 71 -5.13 -4.25 -2.26
CA GLN A 71 -4.34 -3.10 -1.86
C GLN A 71 -3.07 -3.59 -1.17
N ASP A 72 -1.93 -3.33 -1.78
CA ASP A 72 -0.64 -3.75 -1.27
C ASP A 72 -0.05 -2.69 -0.34
N ARG A 73 0.89 -3.14 0.50
CA ARG A 73 1.61 -2.30 1.45
C ARG A 73 3.10 -2.57 1.37
N ALA A 74 3.88 -1.50 1.36
CA ALA A 74 5.32 -1.56 1.46
C ALA A 74 5.76 -1.04 2.83
N TYR A 75 6.80 -1.66 3.38
CA TYR A 75 7.46 -1.25 4.60
C TYR A 75 8.92 -0.95 4.26
N THR A 76 9.46 0.16 4.76
CA THR A 76 10.89 0.42 4.65
C THR A 76 11.66 -0.42 5.67
N SER A 77 12.96 -0.61 5.43
CA SER A 77 13.84 -1.07 6.49
C SER A 77 13.73 -0.14 7.71
N PRO A 78 13.71 -0.68 8.93
CA PRO A 78 13.70 0.13 10.14
C PRO A 78 15.06 0.81 10.33
N ILE A 79 15.01 2.04 10.82
CA ILE A 79 16.16 2.78 11.35
C ILE A 79 16.12 2.59 12.87
N PHE A 80 17.15 1.97 13.44
CA PHE A 80 17.23 1.74 14.88
C PHE A 80 17.97 2.89 15.56
N TYR A 81 17.44 3.30 16.71
CA TYR A 81 18.10 4.13 17.69
C TYR A 81 18.36 3.28 18.94
N THR A 82 19.61 3.25 19.39
CA THR A 82 19.99 2.55 20.63
C THR A 82 20.39 3.60 21.66
N ALA A 83 19.79 3.52 22.84
CA ALA A 83 20.08 4.44 23.94
C ALA A 83 21.55 4.35 24.35
N ALA A 84 22.14 5.50 24.69
CA ALA A 84 23.48 5.51 25.25
C ALA A 84 23.46 4.83 26.62
N ARG A 85 24.43 3.94 26.85
CA ARG A 85 24.55 3.18 28.10
C ARG A 85 25.07 4.03 29.25
#